data_AF-A0A1F9ZKZ0-F1
#
_entry.id   AF-A0A1F9ZKZ0-F1
#
_cell.length_a   1.000
_cell.length_b   1.000
_cell.length_c   1.000
_cell.angle_alpha   90.00
_cell.angle_beta   90.00
_cell.angle_gamma   90.00
#
_symmetry.space_group_name_H-M   'P 1'
#
loop_
_entity.id
_entity.type
_entity.pdbx_description
1 polymer ?
#
loop_
_entity_poly.entity_id
_entity_poly.type
_entity_poly.pdbx_seq_one_letter_code
_entity_poly.pdbx_strand_id
1 'polypeptide(L)'
;MKTPAISALLPLLLLPALLAFCACLPRTAAKLTSEPSIERALDVLNATQEGKSLLHFLQRHPVRFEYSNTPGLCHKFSLKTGDIFLPMEFKNSDAFLALTLARAAYIYRLYVLSGMNEIVSEEEEVAALFQARLGMAINLADRDFEQNKYARQLRSEFCTYIMEGSVSATLLARTAVLSVDPDCQRPLETMQTQRAWLDKTKEAIDNENFFTLMYERDLHLVKKGAMTVNMAMKRDADLRALPRYEIYRYQRTFYDKQSAVFTKLDKLYRSALKEDADWRNSFQADLYRAREEFSACNLPD
;
A
#
# COMPACT_ATOMS: atom_id res chain seq x y z
N MET A 1 47.12 -65.06 -3.69
CA MET A 1 46.87 -64.62 -2.31
C MET A 1 45.61 -63.76 -2.31
N LYS A 2 44.62 -64.13 -1.50
CA LYS A 2 43.28 -63.49 -1.42
C LYS A 2 43.33 -62.34 -0.41
N THR A 3 42.87 -61.16 -0.79
CA THR A 3 42.54 -60.05 0.13
C THR A 3 41.02 -59.94 0.25
N PRO A 4 40.45 -59.85 1.47
CA PRO A 4 39.01 -59.73 1.64
C PRO A 4 38.56 -58.28 1.63
N ALA A 5 37.37 -58.09 1.05
CA ALA A 5 36.60 -56.87 1.00
C ALA A 5 35.91 -56.59 2.35
N ILE A 6 36.20 -55.45 2.97
CA ILE A 6 35.40 -54.87 4.04
C ILE A 6 35.51 -53.34 3.91
N SER A 7 34.54 -52.69 3.27
CA SER A 7 34.23 -51.25 3.42
C SER A 7 33.07 -50.85 2.52
N ALA A 8 31.84 -51.22 2.87
CA ALA A 8 30.66 -50.77 2.13
C ALA A 8 29.36 -50.67 2.96
N LEU A 9 29.44 -50.52 4.28
CA LEU A 9 28.23 -50.45 5.13
C LEU A 9 28.11 -49.20 6.00
N LEU A 10 29.03 -48.24 5.90
CA LEU A 10 28.96 -47.01 6.69
C LEU A 10 28.12 -45.83 6.10
N PRO A 11 27.84 -45.71 4.77
CA PRO A 11 27.12 -44.53 4.28
C PRO A 11 25.59 -44.66 4.33
N LEU A 12 25.03 -45.83 4.63
CA LEU A 12 23.58 -46.06 4.54
C LEU A 12 22.79 -45.67 5.81
N LEU A 13 23.46 -45.41 6.93
CA LEU A 13 22.82 -45.06 8.21
C LEU A 13 22.80 -43.55 8.52
N LEU A 14 23.44 -42.71 7.69
CA LEU A 14 23.49 -41.25 7.89
C LEU A 14 22.44 -40.47 7.07
N LEU A 15 21.77 -41.09 6.10
CA LEU A 15 20.75 -40.45 5.29
C LEU A 15 19.41 -40.14 6.01
N PRO A 16 18.91 -40.95 6.98
CA PRO A 16 17.63 -40.63 7.63
C PRO A 16 17.76 -39.54 8.71
N ALA A 17 18.97 -39.28 9.22
CA ALA A 17 19.21 -38.22 10.21
C ALA A 17 19.25 -36.81 9.57
N LEU A 18 19.64 -36.70 8.29
CA LEU A 18 19.65 -35.43 7.55
C LEU A 18 18.28 -35.03 6.98
N LEU A 19 17.36 -35.99 6.79
CA LEU A 19 15.98 -35.70 6.37
C LEU A 19 15.04 -35.31 7.53
N ALA A 20 15.41 -35.62 8.78
CA ALA A 20 14.58 -35.31 9.95
C ALA A 20 14.73 -33.85 10.45
N PHE A 21 15.79 -33.13 10.06
CA PHE A 21 15.98 -31.71 10.43
C PHE A 21 15.36 -30.71 9.44
N CYS A 22 14.69 -31.19 8.38
CA CYS A 22 13.99 -30.34 7.42
C CYS A 22 12.48 -30.18 7.71
N ALA A 23 12.02 -30.62 8.90
CA ALA A 23 10.71 -30.26 9.42
C ALA A 23 10.78 -28.84 10.01
N CYS A 24 10.85 -27.85 9.11
CA CYS A 24 10.68 -26.44 9.41
C CYS A 24 9.45 -26.26 10.32
N LEU A 25 9.64 -25.51 11.42
CA LEU A 25 8.55 -25.02 12.26
C LEU A 25 7.40 -24.54 11.36
N PRO A 26 6.14 -24.90 11.66
CA PRO A 26 5.02 -24.16 11.11
C PRO A 26 5.17 -22.73 11.64
N ARG A 27 5.65 -21.81 10.79
CA ARG A 27 5.40 -20.39 11.00
C ARG A 27 3.89 -20.29 11.07
N THR A 28 3.35 -20.15 12.28
CA THR A 28 1.97 -19.74 12.48
C THR A 28 1.81 -18.48 11.63
N ALA A 29 1.04 -18.60 10.55
CA ALA A 29 0.79 -17.49 9.64
C ALA A 29 0.33 -16.33 10.51
N ALA A 30 1.01 -15.18 10.43
CA ALA A 30 0.64 -14.01 11.20
C ALA A 30 -0.83 -13.72 10.89
N LYS A 31 -1.69 -13.83 11.91
CA LYS A 31 -3.11 -13.55 11.74
C LYS A 31 -3.25 -12.08 11.34
N LEU A 32 -3.88 -11.86 10.18
CA LEU A 32 -4.16 -10.53 9.66
C LEU A 32 -5.20 -9.79 10.52
N THR A 33 -6.01 -10.51 11.29
CA THR A 33 -7.02 -9.92 12.18
C THR A 33 -7.46 -10.94 13.24
N SER A 34 -8.20 -10.47 14.24
CA SER A 34 -8.99 -11.31 15.16
C SER A 34 -10.50 -11.09 15.02
N GLU A 35 -10.93 -10.19 14.13
CA GLU A 35 -12.34 -9.82 13.96
C GLU A 35 -13.04 -10.72 12.92
N PRO A 36 -14.10 -11.46 13.28
CA PRO A 36 -14.75 -12.40 12.36
C PRO A 36 -15.35 -11.77 11.10
N SER A 37 -15.78 -10.50 11.19
CA SER A 37 -16.29 -9.75 10.03
C SER A 37 -15.16 -9.45 9.02
N ILE A 38 -13.97 -9.10 9.51
CA ILE A 38 -12.80 -8.88 8.68
C ILE A 38 -12.31 -10.22 8.09
N GLU A 39 -12.37 -11.32 8.84
CA GLU A 39 -12.06 -12.66 8.32
C GLU A 39 -12.96 -13.04 7.14
N ARG A 40 -14.28 -12.84 7.24
CA ARG A 40 -15.21 -13.06 6.12
C ARG A 40 -14.92 -12.16 4.91
N ALA A 41 -14.55 -10.91 5.14
CA ALA A 41 -14.13 -10.02 4.05
C ALA A 41 -12.84 -10.52 3.37
N LEU A 42 -11.88 -11.05 4.14
CA LEU A 42 -10.68 -11.70 3.59
C LEU A 42 -11.03 -12.96 2.78
N ASP A 43 -12.04 -13.72 3.19
CA ASP A 43 -12.53 -14.88 2.43
C ASP A 43 -13.11 -14.46 1.06
N VAL A 44 -13.86 -13.34 1.02
CA VAL A 44 -14.34 -12.74 -0.25
C VAL A 44 -13.14 -12.37 -1.14
N LEU A 45 -12.09 -11.76 -0.59
CA LEU A 45 -10.87 -11.48 -1.37
C LEU A 45 -10.21 -12.75 -1.88
N ASN A 46 -10.12 -13.77 -1.04
CA ASN A 46 -9.51 -15.05 -1.37
C ASN A 46 -10.29 -15.82 -2.45
N ALA A 47 -11.55 -15.48 -2.71
CA ALA A 47 -12.33 -16.04 -3.80
C ALA A 47 -11.92 -15.47 -5.18
N THR A 48 -11.29 -14.29 -5.22
CA THR A 48 -10.89 -13.61 -6.46
C THR A 48 -9.41 -13.84 -6.79
N GLN A 49 -9.04 -13.77 -8.08
CA GLN A 49 -7.66 -13.98 -8.50
C GLN A 49 -6.75 -12.83 -8.02
N GLU A 50 -7.22 -11.59 -8.16
CA GLU A 50 -6.55 -10.39 -7.70
C GLU A 50 -6.36 -10.38 -6.18
N GLY A 51 -7.42 -10.73 -5.43
CA GLY A 51 -7.39 -10.78 -3.98
C GLY A 51 -6.44 -11.85 -3.44
N LYS A 52 -6.39 -13.05 -4.04
CA LYS A 52 -5.40 -14.09 -3.67
C LYS A 52 -3.96 -13.60 -3.73
N SER A 53 -3.59 -12.91 -4.82
CA SER A 53 -2.24 -12.37 -4.96
C SER A 53 -1.93 -11.32 -3.88
N LEU A 54 -2.91 -10.51 -3.50
CA LEU A 54 -2.75 -9.51 -2.45
C LEU A 54 -2.61 -10.17 -1.07
N LEU A 55 -3.46 -11.14 -0.73
CA LEU A 55 -3.39 -11.86 0.54
C LEU A 55 -2.06 -12.59 0.72
N HIS A 56 -1.55 -13.22 -0.34
CA HIS A 56 -0.23 -13.85 -0.32
C HIS A 56 0.91 -12.86 -0.02
N PHE A 57 0.79 -11.62 -0.50
CA PHE A 57 1.71 -10.55 -0.14
C PHE A 57 1.60 -10.20 1.35
N LEU A 58 0.39 -9.98 1.87
CA LEU A 58 0.17 -9.62 3.28
C LEU A 58 0.67 -10.68 4.26
N GLN A 59 0.59 -11.97 3.90
CA GLN A 59 1.14 -13.05 4.73
C GLN A 59 2.68 -12.97 4.88
N ARG A 60 3.38 -12.37 3.91
CA ARG A 60 4.84 -12.17 3.93
C ARG A 60 5.24 -10.83 4.54
N HIS A 61 4.32 -9.87 4.57
CA HIS A 61 4.51 -8.51 5.05
C HIS A 61 3.50 -8.23 6.15
N PRO A 62 3.83 -8.56 7.42
CA PRO A 62 2.86 -8.63 8.50
C PRO A 62 2.21 -7.27 8.73
N VAL A 63 0.88 -7.28 8.70
CA VAL A 63 0.01 -6.16 9.01
C VAL A 63 -1.24 -6.69 9.69
N ARG A 64 -1.84 -5.89 10.57
CA ARG A 64 -3.09 -6.21 11.25
C ARG A 64 -4.20 -5.28 10.81
N PHE A 65 -5.38 -5.83 10.61
CA PHE A 65 -6.60 -5.11 10.30
C PHE A 65 -7.49 -5.07 11.52
N GLU A 66 -7.86 -3.85 11.91
CA GLU A 66 -8.74 -3.56 13.03
C GLU A 66 -9.78 -2.52 12.60
N TYR A 67 -10.80 -2.29 13.41
CA TYR A 67 -11.75 -1.20 13.16
C TYR A 67 -11.23 0.11 13.73
N SER A 68 -11.42 1.19 12.98
CA SER A 68 -11.20 2.55 13.47
C SER A 68 -12.19 2.86 14.60
N ASN A 69 -11.69 3.50 15.66
CA ASN A 69 -12.49 4.09 16.73
C ASN A 69 -12.80 5.58 16.50
N THR A 70 -12.35 6.13 15.38
CA THR A 70 -12.53 7.55 15.02
C THR A 70 -13.49 7.66 13.82
N PRO A 71 -14.26 8.76 13.75
CA PRO A 71 -15.19 8.98 12.64
C PRO A 71 -14.46 9.04 11.29
N GLY A 72 -15.23 8.82 10.22
CA GLY A 72 -14.78 8.86 8.83
C GLY A 72 -14.92 7.52 8.10
N LEU A 73 -15.15 7.58 6.79
CA LEU A 73 -15.28 6.39 5.93
C LEU A 73 -13.94 5.96 5.30
N CYS A 74 -12.86 6.67 5.61
CA CYS A 74 -11.52 6.34 5.15
C CYS A 74 -10.86 5.30 6.04
N HIS A 75 -9.97 4.53 5.43
CA HIS A 75 -9.05 3.67 6.16
C HIS A 75 -7.89 4.52 6.70
N LYS A 76 -7.35 4.15 7.86
CA LYS A 76 -6.25 4.87 8.53
C LYS A 76 -5.07 3.95 8.72
N PHE A 77 -3.86 4.47 8.59
CA PHE A 77 -2.64 3.67 8.67
C PHE A 77 -1.84 4.04 9.90
N SER A 78 -1.53 3.04 10.73
CA SER A 78 -0.47 3.14 11.73
C SER A 78 0.71 2.30 11.28
N LEU A 79 1.45 2.83 10.31
CA LEU A 79 2.57 2.12 9.65
C LEU A 79 3.70 1.76 10.63
N LYS A 80 3.83 2.49 11.74
CA LYS A 80 4.82 2.20 12.80
C LYS A 80 4.45 0.96 13.62
N THR A 81 3.17 0.75 13.90
CA THR A 81 2.69 -0.41 14.68
C THR A 81 2.32 -1.59 13.78
N GLY A 82 2.18 -1.35 12.47
CA GLY A 82 1.80 -2.37 11.50
C GLY A 82 0.29 -2.61 11.48
N ASP A 83 -0.51 -1.58 11.75
CA ASP A 83 -1.97 -1.67 11.80
C ASP A 83 -2.62 -0.83 10.69
N ILE A 84 -3.69 -1.38 10.12
CA ILE A 84 -4.60 -0.71 9.18
C ILE A 84 -5.98 -0.71 9.81
N PHE A 85 -6.53 0.48 10.02
CA PHE A 85 -7.85 0.67 10.59
C PHE A 85 -8.89 0.84 9.48
N LEU A 86 -9.91 -0.01 9.50
CA LEU A 86 -11.03 0.00 8.56
C LEU A 86 -12.22 0.77 9.15
N PRO A 87 -13.04 1.43 8.33
CA PRO A 87 -14.27 2.10 8.79
C PRO A 87 -15.28 1.08 9.34
N MET A 88 -15.92 1.42 10.47
CA MET A 88 -16.85 0.53 11.16
C MET A 88 -18.18 0.39 10.40
N GLU A 89 -18.51 1.37 9.56
CA GLU A 89 -19.74 1.47 8.77
C GLU A 89 -19.96 0.29 7.82
N PHE A 90 -18.87 -0.36 7.38
CA PHE A 90 -18.94 -1.53 6.50
C PHE A 90 -18.90 -2.87 7.24
N LYS A 91 -18.83 -2.88 8.58
CA LYS A 91 -18.72 -4.11 9.40
C LYS A 91 -19.78 -5.18 9.08
N ASN A 92 -20.98 -4.74 8.69
CA ASN A 92 -22.13 -5.61 8.43
C ASN A 92 -22.30 -5.98 6.93
N SER A 93 -21.39 -5.55 6.06
CA SER A 93 -21.41 -5.90 4.63
C SER A 93 -20.08 -6.49 4.21
N ASP A 94 -20.04 -7.81 4.06
CA ASP A 94 -18.83 -8.54 3.70
C ASP A 94 -18.25 -8.04 2.36
N ALA A 95 -19.11 -7.67 1.39
CA ALA A 95 -18.70 -7.12 0.10
C ALA A 95 -18.03 -5.74 0.23
N PHE A 96 -18.69 -4.74 0.85
CA PHE A 96 -18.09 -3.40 0.98
C PHE A 96 -16.89 -3.39 1.92
N LEU A 97 -16.89 -4.23 2.95
CA LEU A 97 -15.74 -4.42 3.81
C LEU A 97 -14.57 -5.03 3.03
N ALA A 98 -14.82 -6.03 2.18
CA ALA A 98 -13.79 -6.61 1.32
C ALA A 98 -13.21 -5.57 0.36
N LEU A 99 -14.05 -4.75 -0.29
CA LEU A 99 -13.59 -3.67 -1.17
C LEU A 99 -12.73 -2.64 -0.43
N THR A 100 -13.15 -2.24 0.77
CA THR A 100 -12.42 -1.25 1.57
C THR A 100 -11.10 -1.81 2.09
N LEU A 101 -11.12 -3.06 2.56
CA LEU A 101 -9.93 -3.80 2.99
C LEU A 101 -8.94 -3.95 1.84
N ALA A 102 -9.41 -4.36 0.67
CA ALA A 102 -8.60 -4.52 -0.53
C ALA A 102 -7.89 -3.24 -0.93
N ARG A 103 -8.59 -2.10 -0.93
CA ARG A 103 -7.99 -0.79 -1.22
C ARG A 103 -6.88 -0.47 -0.23
N ALA A 104 -7.15 -0.56 1.07
CA ALA A 104 -6.18 -0.26 2.11
C ALA A 104 -4.96 -1.21 2.06
N ALA A 105 -5.19 -2.50 1.83
CA ALA A 105 -4.17 -3.50 1.66
C ALA A 105 -3.30 -3.26 0.42
N TYR A 106 -3.89 -2.81 -0.69
CA TYR A 106 -3.17 -2.50 -1.92
C TYR A 106 -2.28 -1.26 -1.74
N ILE A 107 -2.77 -0.22 -1.06
CA ILE A 107 -1.97 0.95 -0.68
C ILE A 107 -0.80 0.52 0.20
N TYR A 108 -1.04 -0.29 1.23
CA TYR A 108 0.03 -0.81 2.08
C TYR A 108 1.07 -1.62 1.28
N ARG A 109 0.63 -2.43 0.31
CA ARG A 109 1.54 -3.14 -0.59
C ARG A 109 2.43 -2.18 -1.37
N LEU A 110 1.86 -1.11 -1.93
CA LEU A 110 2.63 -0.11 -2.66
C LEU A 110 3.62 0.62 -1.76
N TYR A 111 3.17 1.04 -0.56
CA TYR A 111 4.00 1.67 0.45
C TYR A 111 5.21 0.80 0.84
N VAL A 112 4.99 -0.49 1.11
CA VAL A 112 6.07 -1.43 1.47
C VAL A 112 7.04 -1.64 0.30
N LEU A 113 6.53 -1.74 -0.93
CA LEU A 113 7.36 -1.99 -2.11
C LEU A 113 8.13 -0.74 -2.58
N SER A 114 7.53 0.44 -2.43
CA SER A 114 8.15 1.72 -2.80
C SER A 114 9.25 2.08 -1.80
N GLY A 115 9.03 1.81 -0.51
CA GLY A 115 9.90 2.24 0.58
C GLY A 115 9.74 3.73 0.89
N MET A 116 8.59 4.31 0.55
CA MET A 116 8.21 5.66 0.95
C MET A 116 8.10 5.77 2.47
N ASN A 117 8.28 6.99 3.00
CA ASN A 117 8.13 7.24 4.43
C ASN A 117 6.67 7.54 4.83
N GLU A 118 5.86 7.95 3.87
CA GLU A 118 4.45 8.32 4.04
C GLU A 118 3.69 7.84 2.80
N ILE A 119 2.39 7.59 2.96
CA ILE A 119 1.50 7.24 1.84
C ILE A 119 1.25 8.47 1.00
N VAL A 120 1.21 8.30 -0.32
CA VAL A 120 1.01 9.40 -1.28
C VAL A 120 -0.24 9.20 -2.12
N SER A 121 -0.70 10.29 -2.76
CA SER A 121 -1.92 10.32 -3.56
C SER A 121 -1.95 9.26 -4.66
N GLU A 122 -0.82 8.99 -5.30
CA GLU A 122 -0.72 8.07 -6.42
C GLU A 122 -0.96 6.61 -6.01
N GLU A 123 -0.66 6.26 -4.75
CA GLU A 123 -0.95 4.91 -4.23
C GLU A 123 -2.46 4.72 -4.05
N GLU A 124 -3.17 5.76 -3.60
CA GLU A 124 -4.64 5.79 -3.49
C GLU A 124 -5.33 5.76 -4.85
N GLU A 125 -4.80 6.47 -5.86
CA GLU A 125 -5.33 6.47 -7.22
C GLU A 125 -5.40 5.06 -7.81
N VAL A 126 -4.28 4.33 -7.79
CA VAL A 126 -4.24 2.97 -8.36
C VAL A 126 -4.95 1.95 -7.47
N ALA A 127 -5.03 2.20 -6.16
CA ALA A 127 -5.81 1.38 -5.26
C ALA A 127 -7.33 1.53 -5.48
N ALA A 128 -7.79 2.71 -5.90
CA ALA A 128 -9.18 2.91 -6.33
C ALA A 128 -9.49 2.09 -7.60
N LEU A 129 -8.56 2.05 -8.57
CA LEU A 129 -8.70 1.18 -9.74
C LEU A 129 -8.74 -0.31 -9.34
N PHE A 130 -7.84 -0.73 -8.44
CA PHE A 130 -7.83 -2.09 -7.91
C PHE A 130 -9.15 -2.44 -7.20
N GLN A 131 -9.67 -1.52 -6.38
CA GLN A 131 -10.95 -1.65 -5.71
C GLN A 131 -12.11 -1.81 -6.71
N ALA A 132 -12.11 -1.05 -7.80
CA ALA A 132 -13.14 -1.16 -8.82
C ALA A 132 -13.05 -2.49 -9.60
N ARG A 133 -11.85 -2.94 -9.98
CA ARG A 133 -11.67 -4.28 -10.59
C ARG A 133 -12.18 -5.40 -9.68
N LEU A 134 -11.91 -5.29 -8.38
CA LEU A 134 -12.40 -6.25 -7.41
C LEU A 134 -13.94 -6.21 -7.28
N GLY A 135 -14.54 -5.01 -7.30
CA GLY A 135 -16.00 -4.85 -7.32
C GLY A 135 -16.65 -5.59 -8.50
N MET A 136 -16.03 -5.52 -9.67
CA MET A 136 -16.44 -6.30 -10.84
C MET A 136 -16.27 -7.82 -10.60
N ALA A 137 -15.13 -8.23 -10.07
CA ALA A 137 -14.82 -9.66 -9.83
C ALA A 137 -15.77 -10.33 -8.81
N ILE A 138 -16.29 -9.57 -7.85
CA ILE A 138 -17.29 -10.06 -6.88
C ILE A 138 -18.74 -9.89 -7.36
N ASN A 139 -18.95 -9.45 -8.61
CA ASN A 139 -20.26 -9.19 -9.21
C ASN A 139 -21.13 -8.21 -8.41
N LEU A 140 -20.53 -7.11 -7.96
CA LEU A 140 -21.26 -6.06 -7.26
C LEU A 140 -22.33 -5.44 -8.17
N ALA A 141 -23.57 -5.36 -7.70
CA ALA A 141 -24.72 -4.83 -8.43
C ALA A 141 -25.22 -3.50 -7.85
N ASP A 142 -25.98 -2.73 -8.62
CA ASP A 142 -26.43 -1.39 -8.19
C ASP A 142 -27.29 -1.46 -6.91
N ARG A 143 -28.14 -2.49 -6.83
CA ARG A 143 -28.96 -2.80 -5.64
C ARG A 143 -28.15 -2.99 -4.35
N ASP A 144 -26.90 -3.44 -4.44
CA ASP A 144 -26.07 -3.68 -3.26
C ASP A 144 -25.68 -2.35 -2.61
N PHE A 145 -25.49 -1.30 -3.43
CA PHE A 145 -25.23 0.06 -2.95
C PHE A 145 -26.46 0.71 -2.32
N GLU A 146 -27.66 0.44 -2.84
CA GLU A 146 -28.91 1.00 -2.28
C GLU A 146 -29.18 0.50 -0.86
N GLN A 147 -28.75 -0.73 -0.55
CA GLN A 147 -28.92 -1.34 0.76
C GLN A 147 -27.97 -0.76 1.82
N ASN A 148 -26.91 -0.06 1.42
CA ASN A 148 -25.92 0.49 2.33
C ASN A 148 -25.78 2.01 2.19
N LYS A 149 -26.37 2.74 3.14
CA LYS A 149 -26.34 4.21 3.19
C LYS A 149 -24.94 4.83 3.20
N TYR A 150 -23.92 4.07 3.60
CA TYR A 150 -22.52 4.53 3.66
C TYR A 150 -21.76 4.27 2.36
N ALA A 151 -22.32 3.49 1.43
CA ALA A 151 -21.64 3.10 0.20
C ALA A 151 -21.73 4.15 -0.92
N ARG A 152 -22.29 5.35 -0.66
CA ARG A 152 -22.48 6.40 -1.68
C ARG A 152 -21.16 6.80 -2.37
N GLN A 153 -20.09 6.99 -1.60
CA GLN A 153 -18.79 7.34 -2.17
C GLN A 153 -18.22 6.19 -3.00
N LEU A 154 -18.26 4.96 -2.46
CA LEU A 154 -17.83 3.76 -3.20
C LEU A 154 -18.62 3.59 -4.50
N ARG A 155 -19.93 3.87 -4.48
CA ARG A 155 -20.79 3.85 -5.67
C ARG A 155 -20.29 4.86 -6.69
N SER A 156 -20.07 6.11 -6.29
CA SER A 156 -19.57 7.16 -7.19
C SER A 156 -18.24 6.75 -7.83
N GLU A 157 -17.28 6.27 -7.04
CA GLU A 157 -15.96 5.86 -7.54
C GLU A 157 -16.05 4.66 -8.49
N PHE A 158 -16.88 3.67 -8.16
CA PHE A 158 -17.14 2.50 -9.00
C PHE A 158 -17.85 2.88 -10.32
N CYS A 159 -18.89 3.72 -10.24
CA CYS A 159 -19.60 4.27 -11.39
C CYS A 159 -18.64 5.02 -12.33
N THR A 160 -17.81 5.93 -11.81
CA THR A 160 -16.84 6.68 -12.62
C THR A 160 -15.88 5.73 -13.34
N TYR A 161 -15.39 4.68 -12.67
CA TYR A 161 -14.51 3.69 -13.29
C TYR A 161 -15.18 2.90 -14.43
N ILE A 162 -16.43 2.48 -14.24
CA ILE A 162 -17.15 1.70 -15.25
C ILE A 162 -17.55 2.59 -16.42
N MET A 163 -18.17 3.73 -16.14
CA MET A 163 -18.77 4.61 -17.14
C MET A 163 -17.71 5.42 -17.89
N GLU A 164 -16.87 6.14 -17.17
CA GLU A 164 -15.90 7.08 -17.76
C GLU A 164 -14.51 6.47 -17.97
N GLY A 165 -14.16 5.45 -17.16
CA GLY A 165 -12.90 4.72 -17.28
C GLY A 165 -11.84 5.10 -16.23
N SER A 166 -10.66 4.51 -16.39
CA SER A 166 -9.60 4.57 -15.38
C SER A 166 -9.08 5.98 -15.13
N VAL A 167 -8.96 6.81 -16.17
CA VAL A 167 -8.43 8.17 -16.04
C VAL A 167 -9.33 9.00 -15.13
N SER A 168 -10.63 9.04 -15.39
CA SER A 168 -11.59 9.73 -14.54
C SER A 168 -11.62 9.16 -13.13
N ALA A 169 -11.57 7.83 -12.97
CA ALA A 169 -11.56 7.22 -11.64
C ALA A 169 -10.31 7.59 -10.82
N THR A 170 -9.12 7.61 -11.44
CA THR A 170 -7.91 8.10 -10.77
C THR A 170 -8.01 9.59 -10.43
N LEU A 171 -8.57 10.42 -11.31
CA LEU A 171 -8.74 11.84 -11.03
C LEU A 171 -9.71 12.11 -9.88
N LEU A 172 -10.80 11.34 -9.80
CA LEU A 172 -11.75 11.41 -8.70
C LEU A 172 -11.08 11.01 -7.38
N ALA A 173 -10.34 9.89 -7.38
CA ALA A 173 -9.58 9.44 -6.22
C ALA A 173 -8.54 10.48 -5.77
N ARG A 174 -7.78 11.05 -6.72
CA ARG A 174 -6.82 12.14 -6.47
C ARG A 174 -7.51 13.34 -5.82
N THR A 175 -8.62 13.80 -6.40
CA THR A 175 -9.36 14.95 -5.87
C THR A 175 -9.83 14.69 -4.43
N ALA A 176 -10.31 13.48 -4.14
CA ALA A 176 -10.75 13.12 -2.80
C ALA A 176 -9.59 13.12 -1.78
N VAL A 177 -8.41 12.60 -2.12
CA VAL A 177 -7.26 12.53 -1.19
C VAL A 177 -6.49 13.84 -1.04
N LEU A 178 -6.65 14.77 -1.98
CA LEU A 178 -6.10 16.13 -1.89
C LEU A 178 -7.07 17.14 -1.27
N SER A 179 -8.32 16.74 -1.00
CA SER A 179 -9.26 17.57 -0.26
C SER A 179 -8.90 17.62 1.24
N VAL A 180 -9.26 18.72 1.91
CA VAL A 180 -8.97 18.88 3.34
C VAL A 180 -9.98 18.04 4.14
N ASP A 181 -9.48 16.98 4.76
CA ASP A 181 -10.26 16.10 5.64
C ASP A 181 -9.36 15.65 6.82
N PRO A 182 -9.50 16.30 8.00
CA PRO A 182 -8.70 15.98 9.17
C PRO A 182 -8.91 14.56 9.69
N ASP A 183 -10.13 14.01 9.55
CA ASP A 183 -10.44 12.66 10.03
C ASP A 183 -9.66 11.61 9.22
N CYS A 184 -9.39 11.91 7.96
CA CYS A 184 -8.66 11.06 7.03
C CYS A 184 -7.17 11.40 6.88
N GLN A 185 -6.63 12.31 7.71
CA GLN A 185 -5.24 12.77 7.61
C GLN A 185 -4.88 13.33 6.22
N ARG A 186 -5.84 14.02 5.59
CA ARG A 186 -5.69 14.63 4.26
C ARG A 186 -5.43 16.14 4.37
N PRO A 187 -4.78 16.78 3.39
CA PRO A 187 -4.35 16.23 2.09
C PRO A 187 -3.11 15.34 2.18
N LEU A 188 -3.04 14.35 1.27
CA LEU A 188 -1.83 13.53 1.10
C LEU A 188 -0.75 14.26 0.28
N GLU A 189 0.50 13.85 0.44
CA GLU A 189 1.60 14.25 -0.44
C GLU A 189 1.43 13.65 -1.85
N THR A 190 2.12 14.22 -2.85
CA THR A 190 2.08 13.73 -4.24
C THR A 190 3.49 13.36 -4.71
N MET A 191 3.62 12.54 -5.76
CA MET A 191 4.91 12.33 -6.40
C MET A 191 5.49 13.64 -6.94
N GLN A 192 4.65 14.60 -7.36
CA GLN A 192 5.13 15.90 -7.81
C GLN A 192 5.78 16.71 -6.67
N THR A 193 5.19 16.72 -5.46
CA THR A 193 5.80 17.39 -4.31
C THR A 193 7.09 16.71 -3.88
N GLN A 194 7.14 15.37 -3.94
CA GLN A 194 8.35 14.60 -3.67
C GLN A 194 9.48 14.89 -4.68
N ARG A 195 9.14 14.99 -5.97
CA ARG A 195 10.11 15.37 -7.00
C ARG A 195 10.64 16.79 -6.78
N ALA A 196 9.76 17.75 -6.52
CA ALA A 196 10.17 19.12 -6.21
C ALA A 196 11.09 19.18 -4.99
N TRP A 197 10.83 18.34 -3.98
CA TRP A 197 11.70 18.22 -2.80
C TRP A 197 13.07 17.58 -3.12
N LEU A 198 13.13 16.57 -3.99
CA LEU A 198 14.39 16.01 -4.48
C LEU A 198 15.20 17.04 -5.28
N ASP A 199 14.56 17.81 -6.15
CA ASP A 199 15.21 18.85 -6.94
C ASP A 199 15.79 19.96 -6.03
N LYS A 200 15.02 20.40 -5.02
CA LYS A 200 15.52 21.30 -3.96
C LYS A 200 16.68 20.71 -3.16
N THR A 201 16.67 19.41 -2.90
CA THR A 201 17.76 18.73 -2.19
C THR A 201 19.04 18.77 -3.00
N LYS A 202 18.95 18.51 -4.31
CA LYS A 202 20.08 18.60 -5.21
C LYS A 202 20.65 20.02 -5.25
N GLU A 203 19.78 21.01 -5.42
CA GLU A 203 20.18 22.42 -5.42
C GLU A 203 20.83 22.84 -4.09
N ALA A 204 20.30 22.37 -2.95
CA ALA A 204 20.86 22.68 -1.64
C ALA A 204 22.23 22.01 -1.40
N ILE A 205 22.50 20.86 -2.03
CA ILE A 205 23.83 20.24 -2.02
C ILE A 205 24.80 21.10 -2.83
N ASP A 206 24.38 21.56 -4.02
CA ASP A 206 25.23 22.36 -4.91
C ASP A 206 25.52 23.77 -4.36
N ASN A 207 24.55 24.37 -3.65
CA ASN A 207 24.62 25.73 -3.09
C ASN A 207 25.03 25.80 -1.60
N GLU A 208 25.55 24.72 -1.02
CA GLU A 208 25.98 24.62 0.39
C GLU A 208 24.88 24.87 1.46
N ASN A 209 23.60 24.88 1.05
CA ASN A 209 22.45 25.11 1.93
C ASN A 209 21.80 23.82 2.50
N PHE A 210 22.45 22.68 2.32
CA PHE A 210 21.91 21.35 2.67
C PHE A 210 21.47 21.23 4.14
N PHE A 211 22.27 21.73 5.10
CA PHE A 211 21.93 21.61 6.53
C PHE A 211 20.64 22.34 6.89
N THR A 212 20.43 23.54 6.33
CA THR A 212 19.21 24.32 6.53
C THR A 212 17.99 23.57 6.02
N LEU A 213 18.07 23.01 4.80
CA LEU A 213 16.99 22.21 4.22
C LEU A 213 16.64 20.99 5.10
N MET A 214 17.66 20.30 5.61
CA MET A 214 17.48 19.13 6.47
C MET A 214 16.85 19.49 7.82
N TYR A 215 17.22 20.63 8.39
CA TYR A 215 16.62 21.15 9.61
C TYR A 215 15.15 21.53 9.40
N GLU A 216 14.82 22.21 8.30
CA GLU A 216 13.43 22.55 7.95
C GLU A 216 12.55 21.31 7.79
N ARG A 217 13.08 20.27 7.13
CA ARG A 217 12.41 18.97 7.03
C ARG A 217 12.13 18.37 8.40
N ASP A 218 13.11 18.36 9.29
CA ASP A 218 12.94 17.78 10.63
C ASP A 218 11.95 18.62 11.47
N LEU A 219 11.93 19.95 11.32
CA LEU A 219 10.90 20.80 11.92
C LEU A 219 9.50 20.52 11.38
N HIS A 220 9.36 20.17 10.10
CA HIS A 220 8.07 19.75 9.54
C HIS A 220 7.58 18.43 10.18
N LEU A 221 8.49 17.47 10.40
CA LEU A 221 8.18 16.23 11.12
C LEU A 221 7.80 16.49 12.58
N VAL A 222 8.39 17.52 13.21
CA VAL A 222 7.99 17.97 14.55
C VAL A 222 6.56 18.53 14.55
N LYS A 223 6.21 19.38 13.58
CA LYS A 223 4.85 19.92 13.44
C LYS A 223 3.82 18.81 13.23
N LYS A 224 4.18 17.76 12.50
CA LYS A 224 3.36 16.55 12.31
C LYS A 224 3.32 15.62 13.55
N GLY A 225 4.06 15.93 14.62
CA GLY A 225 4.15 15.08 15.82
C GLY A 225 4.92 13.77 15.61
N ALA A 226 5.56 13.59 14.45
CA ALA A 226 6.34 12.40 14.13
C ALA A 226 7.72 12.37 14.81
N MET A 227 8.20 13.55 15.23
CA MET A 227 9.50 13.78 15.85
C MET A 227 9.38 14.81 16.99
N THR A 228 10.21 14.72 18.04
CA THR A 228 10.29 15.78 19.06
C THR A 228 11.30 16.85 18.66
N VAL A 229 11.14 18.09 19.16
CA VAL A 229 12.10 19.20 18.91
C VAL A 229 13.52 18.78 19.29
N ASN A 230 13.69 18.11 20.44
CA ASN A 230 14.99 17.64 20.91
C ASN A 230 15.63 16.64 19.93
N MET A 231 14.84 15.75 19.31
CA MET A 231 15.35 14.82 18.29
C MET A 231 15.78 15.56 17.02
N ALA A 232 15.02 16.58 16.59
CA ALA A 232 15.38 17.40 15.43
C ALA A 232 16.71 18.16 15.68
N MET A 233 16.85 18.80 16.84
CA MET A 233 18.07 19.51 17.21
C MET A 233 19.27 18.56 17.33
N LYS A 234 19.09 17.38 17.91
CA LYS A 234 20.14 16.36 17.98
C LYS A 234 20.57 15.90 16.58
N ARG A 235 19.64 15.63 15.68
CA ARG A 235 19.95 15.23 14.29
C ARG A 235 20.72 16.31 13.53
N ASP A 236 20.33 17.58 13.67
CA ASP A 236 21.06 18.70 13.06
C ASP A 236 22.48 18.81 13.62
N ALA A 237 22.65 18.73 14.94
CA ALA A 237 23.96 18.76 15.58
C ALA A 237 24.85 17.57 15.13
N ASP A 238 24.32 16.35 15.15
CA ASP A 238 25.03 15.13 14.72
C ASP A 238 25.46 15.24 13.26
N LEU A 239 24.60 15.78 12.39
CA LEU A 239 24.89 15.96 10.96
C LEU A 239 25.98 17.02 10.72
N ARG A 240 25.95 18.14 11.45
CA ARG A 240 26.97 19.20 11.35
C ARG A 240 28.30 18.81 11.97
N ALA A 241 28.30 17.91 12.94
CA ALA A 241 29.51 17.40 13.59
C ALA A 241 30.30 16.40 12.73
N LEU A 242 29.73 15.93 11.61
CA LEU A 242 30.43 14.99 10.71
C LEU A 242 31.69 15.62 10.08
N PRO A 243 32.78 14.86 9.91
CA PRO A 243 33.90 15.30 9.10
C PRO A 243 33.48 15.62 7.66
N ARG A 244 34.17 16.56 7.01
CA ARG A 244 33.84 17.04 5.65
C ARG A 244 33.64 15.92 4.63
N TYR A 245 34.49 14.89 4.65
CA TYR A 245 34.34 13.73 3.78
C TYR A 245 33.03 12.95 4.02
N GLU A 246 32.67 12.75 5.28
CA GLU A 246 31.43 12.06 5.66
C GLU A 246 30.19 12.90 5.33
N ILE A 247 30.28 14.24 5.38
CA ILE A 247 29.20 15.13 4.92
C ILE A 247 28.90 14.89 3.44
N TYR A 248 29.91 14.94 2.56
CA TYR A 248 29.72 14.70 1.12
C TYR A 248 29.17 13.30 0.84
N ARG A 249 29.69 12.29 1.56
CA ARG A 249 29.19 10.92 1.45
C ARG A 249 27.73 10.82 1.88
N TYR A 250 27.36 11.48 2.97
CA TYR A 250 25.99 11.51 3.48
C TYR A 250 25.05 12.18 2.47
N GLN A 251 25.38 13.38 1.97
CA GLN A 251 24.59 14.11 0.98
C GLN A 251 24.29 13.26 -0.25
N ARG A 252 25.33 12.66 -0.85
CA ARG A 252 25.19 11.78 -2.00
C ARG A 252 24.34 10.56 -1.68
N THR A 253 24.66 9.85 -0.60
CA THR A 253 23.94 8.64 -0.21
C THR A 253 22.47 8.94 0.09
N PHE A 254 22.19 10.08 0.69
CA PHE A 254 20.84 10.55 0.98
C PHE A 254 20.07 10.80 -0.31
N TYR A 255 20.61 11.62 -1.22
CA TYR A 255 19.97 11.92 -2.51
C TYR A 255 19.77 10.65 -3.35
N ASP A 256 20.78 9.79 -3.45
CA ASP A 256 20.73 8.54 -4.22
C ASP A 256 19.64 7.60 -3.67
N LYS A 257 19.54 7.46 -2.33
CA LYS A 257 18.50 6.64 -1.70
C LYS A 257 17.10 7.19 -1.96
N GLN A 258 16.90 8.49 -1.78
CA GLN A 258 15.58 9.11 -1.98
C GLN A 258 15.17 9.07 -3.46
N SER A 259 16.09 9.32 -4.38
CA SER A 259 15.87 9.18 -5.83
C SER A 259 15.53 7.74 -6.22
N ALA A 260 16.17 6.74 -5.60
CA ALA A 260 15.86 5.33 -5.83
C ALA A 260 14.45 4.95 -5.34
N VAL A 261 14.02 5.45 -4.17
CA VAL A 261 12.66 5.28 -3.65
C VAL A 261 11.64 5.90 -4.60
N PHE A 262 11.85 7.15 -5.03
CA PHE A 262 10.99 7.82 -6.01
C PHE A 262 10.88 7.04 -7.32
N THR A 263 12.01 6.57 -7.86
CA THR A 263 12.04 5.79 -9.10
C THR A 263 11.28 4.47 -8.97
N LYS A 264 11.36 3.80 -7.81
CA LYS A 264 10.59 2.59 -7.54
C LYS A 264 9.09 2.87 -7.53
N LEU A 265 8.67 3.94 -6.86
CA LEU A 265 7.26 4.35 -6.81
C LEU A 265 6.72 4.67 -8.20
N ASP A 266 7.41 5.50 -9.00
CA ASP A 266 6.98 5.84 -10.36
C ASP A 266 6.83 4.58 -11.23
N LYS A 267 7.77 3.62 -11.10
CA LYS A 267 7.67 2.34 -11.80
C LYS A 267 6.46 1.52 -11.34
N LEU A 268 6.21 1.44 -10.03
CA LEU A 268 5.05 0.72 -9.48
C LEU A 268 3.74 1.34 -9.96
N TYR A 269 3.62 2.67 -9.88
CA TYR A 269 2.45 3.42 -10.32
C TYR A 269 2.16 3.18 -11.82
N ARG A 270 3.16 3.37 -12.69
CA ARG A 270 3.01 3.11 -14.13
C ARG A 270 2.67 1.66 -14.44
N SER A 271 3.27 0.72 -13.71
CA SER A 271 2.96 -0.71 -13.86
C SER A 271 1.52 -1.02 -13.47
N ALA A 272 1.01 -0.41 -12.39
CA ALA A 272 -0.37 -0.61 -11.94
C ALA A 272 -1.38 0.00 -12.92
N LEU A 273 -1.11 1.19 -13.48
CA LEU A 273 -1.93 1.77 -14.55
C LEU A 273 -1.96 0.89 -15.80
N LYS A 274 -0.80 0.33 -16.18
CA LYS A 274 -0.73 -0.60 -17.31
C LYS A 274 -1.50 -1.88 -17.04
N GLU A 275 -1.34 -2.46 -15.84
CA GLU A 275 -2.07 -3.65 -15.42
C GLU A 275 -3.59 -3.43 -15.49
N ASP A 276 -4.07 -2.26 -15.05
CA ASP A 276 -5.49 -1.92 -15.16
C ASP A 276 -5.94 -1.77 -16.62
N ALA A 277 -5.15 -1.11 -17.48
CA ALA A 277 -5.47 -1.01 -18.90
C ALA A 277 -5.53 -2.39 -19.59
N ASP A 278 -4.57 -3.27 -19.30
CA ASP A 278 -4.54 -4.64 -19.84
C ASP A 278 -5.72 -5.48 -19.32
N TRP A 279 -6.08 -5.31 -18.04
CA TRP A 279 -7.26 -5.92 -17.45
C TRP A 279 -8.53 -5.44 -18.17
N ARG A 280 -8.72 -4.12 -18.32
CA ARG A 280 -9.91 -3.57 -18.99
C ARG A 280 -10.05 -4.10 -20.41
N ASN A 281 -8.95 -4.25 -21.15
CA ASN A 281 -8.96 -4.84 -22.49
C ASN A 281 -9.41 -6.31 -22.47
N SER A 282 -9.03 -7.07 -21.44
CA SER A 282 -9.40 -8.48 -21.29
C SER A 282 -10.85 -8.69 -20.82
N PHE A 283 -11.41 -7.72 -20.09
CA PHE A 283 -12.74 -7.79 -19.47
C PHE A 283 -13.76 -6.81 -20.08
N GLN A 284 -13.57 -6.41 -21.36
CA GLN A 284 -14.46 -5.46 -22.04
C GLN A 284 -15.94 -5.87 -21.99
N ALA A 285 -16.24 -7.16 -22.24
CA ALA A 285 -17.62 -7.65 -22.25
C ALA A 285 -18.31 -7.49 -20.88
N ASP A 286 -17.59 -7.75 -19.78
CA ASP A 286 -18.12 -7.59 -18.44
C ASP A 286 -18.29 -6.11 -18.09
N LEU A 287 -17.37 -5.24 -18.53
CA LEU A 287 -17.52 -3.79 -18.40
C LEU A 287 -18.76 -3.26 -19.14
N TYR A 288 -19.05 -3.75 -20.35
CA TYR A 288 -20.27 -3.38 -21.07
C TYR A 288 -21.53 -3.81 -20.32
N ARG A 289 -21.57 -5.05 -19.79
CA ARG A 289 -22.70 -5.50 -18.97
C ARG A 289 -22.87 -4.66 -17.71
N ALA A 290 -21.77 -4.34 -17.03
CA ALA A 290 -21.81 -3.48 -15.86
C ALA A 290 -22.30 -2.07 -16.20
N ARG A 291 -21.93 -1.49 -17.35
CA ARG A 291 -22.46 -0.18 -17.79
C ARG A 291 -23.98 -0.19 -17.94
N GLU A 292 -24.56 -1.29 -18.42
CA GLU A 292 -26.00 -1.43 -18.55
C GLU A 292 -26.68 -1.50 -17.17
N GLU A 293 -26.15 -2.35 -16.27
CA GLU A 293 -26.62 -2.48 -14.88
C GLU A 293 -26.54 -1.15 -14.11
N PHE A 294 -25.47 -0.39 -14.34
CA PHE A 294 -25.16 0.88 -13.66
C PHE A 294 -25.57 2.12 -14.49
N SER A 295 -26.48 1.96 -15.46
CA SER A 295 -26.94 3.06 -16.31
C SER A 295 -27.60 4.20 -15.53
N ALA A 296 -28.12 3.92 -14.33
CA ALA A 296 -28.70 4.90 -13.41
C ALA A 296 -27.67 5.60 -12.49
N CYS A 297 -26.36 5.38 -12.70
CA CYS A 297 -25.33 6.15 -12.02
C CYS A 297 -25.48 7.63 -12.38
N ASN A 298 -26.17 8.39 -11.53
CA ASN A 298 -26.16 9.85 -11.54
C ASN A 298 -24.76 10.29 -11.09
N LEU A 299 -23.83 10.31 -12.03
CA LEU A 299 -22.50 10.87 -11.83
C LEU A 299 -22.69 12.34 -11.42
N PRO A 300 -22.07 12.79 -10.33
CA PRO A 300 -22.11 14.20 -9.97
C PRO A 300 -21.44 15.02 -11.08
N ASP A 301 -22.12 16.06 -11.55
CA ASP A 301 -21.56 17.08 -12.47
C ASP A 301 -20.32 17.79 -11.88
#